data_AF-A0A3M1BTJ8-F1
#
_entry.id   AF-A0A3M1BTJ8-F1
#
_cell.length_a   1.000
_cell.length_b   1.000
_cell.length_c   1.000
_cell.angle_alpha   90.00
_cell.angle_beta   90.00
_cell.angle_gamma   90.00
#
_symmetry.space_group_name_H-M   'P 1'
#
loop_
_entity.id
_entity.type
_entity.pdbx_description
1 polymer ?
#
loop_
_entity_poly.entity_id
_entity_poly.type
_entity_poly.pdbx_seq_one_letter_code
_entity_poly.pdbx_strand_id
1 'polypeptide(L)'
;MIPHLRKDYNTNFSEEKYERLLSLIEREAGEAPSFRVSETPIFVPEQLTRQLLEACESLSDFICRPDFKQLSEGALLPENFVPGETDHTAFLMMDFGLCEGENGELVPQLIEIQGFPSLFFYQDLLARSYREAFDIPQEMPHLFGVSGEEEYVQKLRNTIVGDADPENVVLLEIFPETQNTRVDFWLTEKALGVKVVNITDLKVDGKVAYYLNEQGRKVKVERLYNRTIFDELYKYRDLKREFYFQKEYDFRWVGHPHWFFRISKHTLPFLKSPYVPESWFLHEWEGG
;
A
#
# COMPACT_ATOMS: atom_id res chain seq x y z
N MET A 1 -22.44 10.05 0.98
CA MET A 1 -21.66 11.18 1.56
C MET A 1 -22.51 11.94 2.56
N ILE A 2 -21.91 12.57 3.57
CA ILE A 2 -22.61 13.41 4.55
C ILE A 2 -23.05 14.73 3.87
N PRO A 3 -24.36 14.99 3.66
CA PRO A 3 -24.81 16.07 2.77
C PRO A 3 -24.46 17.49 3.25
N HIS A 4 -24.56 17.75 4.56
CA HIS A 4 -24.29 19.09 5.10
C HIS A 4 -22.80 19.44 5.00
N LEU A 5 -21.89 18.52 5.37
CA LEU A 5 -20.45 18.71 5.19
C LEU A 5 -20.05 18.91 3.73
N ARG A 6 -20.67 18.14 2.82
CA ARG A 6 -20.45 18.29 1.38
C ARG A 6 -20.86 19.68 0.89
N LYS A 7 -22.02 20.17 1.33
CA LYS A 7 -22.52 21.50 1.00
C LYS A 7 -21.59 22.58 1.56
N ASP A 8 -21.21 22.47 2.82
CA ASP A 8 -20.36 23.44 3.51
C ASP A 8 -18.97 23.53 2.86
N TYR A 9 -18.36 22.39 2.51
CA TYR A 9 -17.10 22.39 1.77
C TYR A 9 -17.25 23.07 0.40
N ASN A 10 -18.31 22.75 -0.36
CA ASN A 10 -18.53 23.35 -1.68
C ASN A 10 -18.73 24.87 -1.60
N THR A 11 -19.44 25.36 -0.59
CA THR A 11 -19.64 26.80 -0.37
C THR A 11 -18.33 27.51 -0.01
N ASN A 12 -17.43 26.82 0.70
CA ASN A 12 -16.17 27.40 1.19
C ASN A 12 -14.94 27.05 0.34
N PHE A 13 -15.14 26.36 -0.79
CA PHE A 13 -14.07 26.02 -1.72
C PHE A 13 -13.58 27.28 -2.45
N SER A 14 -12.26 27.37 -2.62
CA SER A 14 -11.63 28.36 -3.48
C SER A 14 -10.36 27.76 -4.11
N GLU A 15 -9.97 28.27 -5.29
CA GLU A 15 -8.71 27.90 -5.93
C GLU A 15 -7.52 28.18 -5.00
N GLU A 16 -7.54 29.28 -4.24
CA GLU A 16 -6.50 29.59 -3.25
C GLU A 16 -6.33 28.51 -2.18
N LYS A 17 -7.43 27.94 -1.66
CA LYS A 17 -7.36 26.82 -0.70
C LYS A 17 -6.85 25.54 -1.35
N TYR A 18 -7.20 25.30 -2.60
CA TYR A 18 -6.69 24.16 -3.35
C TYR A 18 -5.18 24.30 -3.64
N GLU A 19 -4.71 25.47 -4.07
CA GLU A 19 -3.28 25.75 -4.24
C GLU A 19 -2.52 25.63 -2.92
N ARG A 20 -3.14 26.04 -1.81
CA ARG A 20 -2.60 25.80 -0.47
C ARG A 20 -2.48 24.30 -0.17
N LEU A 21 -3.50 23.49 -0.46
CA LEU A 21 -3.44 22.03 -0.31
C LEU A 21 -2.24 21.44 -1.07
N LEU A 22 -2.07 21.82 -2.35
CA LEU A 22 -0.97 21.35 -3.18
C LEU A 22 0.39 21.77 -2.60
N SER A 23 0.52 23.03 -2.19
CA SER A 23 1.74 23.58 -1.59
C SER A 23 2.13 22.88 -0.29
N LEU A 24 1.15 22.49 0.54
CA LEU A 24 1.40 21.73 1.77
C LEU A 24 1.96 20.35 1.47
N ILE A 25 1.38 19.64 0.51
CA ILE A 25 1.85 18.32 0.09
C ILE A 25 3.26 18.41 -0.47
N GLU A 26 3.51 19.33 -1.40
CA GLU A 26 4.83 19.52 -2.01
C GLU A 26 5.89 19.88 -0.97
N ARG A 27 5.58 20.79 -0.04
CA ARG A 27 6.51 21.17 1.03
C ARG A 27 6.88 19.98 1.91
N GLU A 28 5.91 19.16 2.29
CA GLU A 28 6.17 18.03 3.18
C GLU A 28 6.89 16.87 2.47
N ALA A 29 6.53 16.59 1.22
CA ALA A 29 7.13 15.54 0.42
C ALA A 29 8.48 15.93 -0.20
N GLY A 30 8.76 17.23 -0.35
CA GLY A 30 9.94 17.76 -1.04
C GLY A 30 9.75 17.89 -2.57
N GLU A 31 8.68 17.33 -3.11
CA GLU A 31 8.26 17.49 -4.51
C GLU A 31 6.74 17.35 -4.65
N ALA A 32 6.20 17.87 -5.76
CA ALA A 32 4.80 17.66 -6.11
C ALA A 32 4.55 16.19 -6.56
N PRO A 33 3.43 15.57 -6.19
CA PRO A 33 3.04 14.26 -6.72
C PRO A 33 2.95 14.28 -8.25
N SER A 34 3.33 13.19 -8.91
CA SER A 34 3.22 13.07 -10.38
C SER A 34 1.80 12.78 -10.87
N PHE A 35 0.85 12.63 -9.95
CA PHE A 35 -0.56 12.37 -10.20
C PHE A 35 -1.42 13.51 -9.64
N ARG A 36 -2.67 13.56 -10.10
CA ARG A 36 -3.60 14.61 -9.68
C ARG A 36 -4.05 14.38 -8.24
N VAL A 37 -3.97 15.44 -7.44
CA VAL A 37 -4.60 15.50 -6.13
C VAL A 37 -6.06 15.90 -6.34
N SER A 38 -7.00 15.23 -5.67
CA SER A 38 -8.40 15.64 -5.76
C SER A 38 -8.59 17.01 -5.10
N GLU A 39 -9.47 17.82 -5.64
CA GLU A 39 -9.85 19.12 -5.08
C GLU A 39 -10.72 18.96 -3.82
N THR A 40 -11.18 17.74 -3.52
CA THR A 40 -12.10 17.51 -2.41
C THR A 40 -11.97 16.14 -1.75
N PRO A 41 -12.07 16.06 -0.41
CA PRO A 41 -12.20 14.79 0.27
C PRO A 41 -13.63 14.24 0.13
N ILE A 42 -13.80 12.97 0.50
CA ILE A 42 -15.11 12.35 0.68
C ILE A 42 -15.50 12.38 2.16
N PHE A 43 -16.77 12.71 2.44
CA PHE A 43 -17.33 12.68 3.79
C PHE A 43 -18.18 11.42 3.94
N VAL A 44 -17.61 10.38 4.55
CA VAL A 44 -18.23 9.05 4.67
C VAL A 44 -19.15 9.02 5.90
N PRO A 45 -20.46 8.71 5.77
CA PRO A 45 -21.36 8.54 6.91
C PRO A 45 -20.97 7.36 7.80
N GLU A 46 -21.26 7.46 9.10
CA GLU A 46 -20.91 6.43 10.11
C GLU A 46 -21.35 5.01 9.73
N GLN A 47 -22.57 4.86 9.19
CA GLN A 47 -23.07 3.56 8.75
C GLN A 47 -22.18 2.93 7.67
N LEU A 48 -21.76 3.71 6.68
CA LEU A 48 -20.91 3.24 5.58
C LEU A 48 -19.48 2.98 6.09
N THR A 49 -18.96 3.83 6.99
CA THR A 49 -17.68 3.60 7.66
C THR A 49 -17.68 2.24 8.37
N ARG A 50 -18.73 1.94 9.14
CA ARG A 50 -18.86 0.64 9.83
C ARG A 50 -18.88 -0.53 8.84
N GLN A 51 -19.64 -0.44 7.75
CA GLN A 51 -19.67 -1.49 6.72
C GLN A 51 -18.30 -1.72 6.08
N LEU A 52 -17.56 -0.64 5.77
CA LEU A 52 -16.20 -0.73 5.24
C LEU A 52 -15.24 -1.40 6.23
N LEU A 53 -15.33 -1.06 7.52
CA LEU A 53 -14.51 -1.69 8.56
C LEU A 53 -14.85 -3.17 8.76
N GLU A 54 -16.14 -3.52 8.82
CA GLU A 54 -16.60 -4.91 8.87
C GLU A 54 -16.13 -5.72 7.66
N ALA A 55 -16.17 -5.13 6.46
CA ALA A 55 -15.65 -5.75 5.25
C ALA A 55 -14.14 -5.98 5.35
N CYS A 56 -13.38 -4.96 5.77
CA CYS A 56 -11.93 -5.06 5.95
C CYS A 56 -11.53 -6.13 6.98
N GLU A 57 -12.22 -6.22 8.11
CA GLU A 57 -11.99 -7.23 9.14
C GLU A 57 -12.26 -8.64 8.60
N SER A 58 -13.45 -8.86 8.03
CA SER A 58 -13.83 -10.18 7.50
C SER A 58 -12.91 -10.68 6.39
N LEU A 59 -12.45 -9.79 5.50
CA LEU A 59 -11.55 -10.12 4.41
C LEU A 59 -10.12 -10.37 4.91
N SER A 60 -9.68 -9.61 5.92
CA SER A 60 -8.38 -9.82 6.58
C SER A 60 -8.35 -11.17 7.30
N ASP A 61 -9.42 -11.53 8.01
CA ASP A 61 -9.56 -12.82 8.68
C ASP A 61 -9.41 -13.98 7.70
N PHE A 62 -10.02 -13.88 6.51
CA PHE A 62 -9.88 -14.88 5.47
C PHE A 62 -8.43 -15.02 4.97
N ILE A 63 -7.75 -13.91 4.69
CA ILE A 63 -6.37 -13.89 4.17
C ILE A 63 -5.37 -14.40 5.22
N CYS A 64 -5.65 -14.17 6.49
CA CYS A 64 -4.83 -14.63 7.61
C CYS A 64 -5.12 -16.09 8.02
N ARG A 65 -6.03 -16.81 7.33
CA ARG A 65 -6.31 -18.22 7.64
C ARG A 65 -5.05 -19.09 7.43
N PRO A 66 -4.85 -20.13 8.26
CA PRO A 66 -3.73 -21.06 8.10
C PRO A 66 -3.67 -21.77 6.74
N ASP A 67 -4.82 -22.01 6.10
CA ASP A 67 -4.94 -22.68 4.80
C ASP A 67 -4.90 -21.72 3.60
N PHE A 68 -4.82 -20.40 3.80
CA PHE A 68 -4.83 -19.43 2.70
C PHE A 68 -3.67 -19.64 1.70
N LYS A 69 -2.47 -19.97 2.19
CA LYS A 69 -1.32 -20.29 1.32
C LYS A 69 -1.60 -21.51 0.43
N GLN A 70 -2.30 -22.51 0.95
CA GLN A 70 -2.70 -23.68 0.15
C GLN A 70 -3.77 -23.30 -0.90
N LEU A 71 -4.77 -22.50 -0.53
CA LEU A 71 -5.83 -22.04 -1.43
C LEU A 71 -5.31 -21.15 -2.57
N SER A 72 -4.28 -20.36 -2.29
CA SER A 72 -3.66 -19.42 -3.24
C SER A 72 -2.48 -19.99 -4.01
N GLU A 73 -2.12 -21.25 -3.82
CA GLU A 73 -0.91 -21.85 -4.42
C GLU A 73 -0.94 -21.82 -5.95
N GLY A 74 -2.13 -22.01 -6.56
CA GLY A 74 -2.30 -21.93 -8.01
C GLY A 74 -2.02 -20.54 -8.60
N ALA A 75 -1.96 -19.49 -7.80
CA ALA A 75 -1.63 -18.15 -8.25
C ALA A 75 -0.11 -17.90 -8.33
N LEU A 76 0.72 -18.74 -7.70
CA LEU A 76 2.17 -18.61 -7.71
C LEU A 76 2.79 -19.45 -8.82
N LEU A 77 3.11 -18.81 -9.95
CA LEU A 77 3.78 -19.48 -11.07
C LEU A 77 5.26 -19.79 -10.72
N PRO A 78 5.84 -20.91 -11.23
CA PRO A 78 7.23 -21.29 -10.92
C PRO A 78 8.28 -20.21 -11.20
N GLU A 79 8.12 -19.42 -12.25
CA GLU A 79 8.99 -18.30 -12.62
C GLU A 79 8.98 -17.13 -11.61
N ASN A 80 7.92 -17.04 -10.81
CA ASN A 80 7.69 -16.00 -9.82
C ASN A 80 8.13 -16.42 -8.40
N PHE A 81 8.69 -17.62 -8.24
CA PHE A 81 9.11 -18.14 -6.95
C PHE A 81 10.25 -17.31 -6.33
N VAL A 82 10.08 -16.95 -5.06
CA VAL A 82 11.01 -16.20 -4.22
C VAL A 82 11.18 -16.96 -2.89
N PRO A 83 12.41 -17.28 -2.46
CA PRO A 83 12.63 -17.98 -1.20
C PRO A 83 12.38 -17.07 0.01
N GLY A 84 12.02 -17.69 1.15
CA GLY A 84 11.83 -16.99 2.41
C GLY A 84 10.48 -16.31 2.57
N GLU A 85 9.42 -16.91 2.00
CA GLU A 85 8.05 -16.44 2.16
C GLU A 85 7.64 -16.28 3.64
N THR A 86 7.00 -15.15 3.95
CA THR A 86 6.49 -14.85 5.29
C THR A 86 5.22 -15.65 5.60
N ASP A 87 4.85 -15.72 6.88
CA ASP A 87 3.65 -16.46 7.28
C ASP A 87 2.35 -15.81 6.83
N HIS A 88 2.30 -14.49 6.87
CA HIS A 88 1.20 -13.66 6.39
C HIS A 88 1.73 -12.41 5.66
N THR A 89 0.86 -11.72 4.95
CA THR A 89 1.18 -10.42 4.36
C THR A 89 1.45 -9.38 5.46
N ALA A 90 2.36 -8.46 5.21
CA ALA A 90 2.62 -7.31 6.09
C ALA A 90 1.66 -6.15 5.79
N PHE A 91 1.10 -6.11 4.58
CA PHE A 91 0.32 -4.99 4.07
C PHE A 91 -0.93 -5.49 3.36
N LEU A 92 -1.99 -4.71 3.47
CA LEU A 92 -3.26 -5.00 2.84
C LEU A 92 -3.97 -3.69 2.52
N MET A 93 -4.48 -3.57 1.30
CA MET A 93 -5.38 -2.49 0.89
C MET A 93 -6.56 -3.12 0.15
N MET A 94 -7.73 -2.55 0.34
CA MET A 94 -8.97 -3.05 -0.24
C MET A 94 -9.69 -1.90 -0.91
N ASP A 95 -9.98 -2.08 -2.20
CA ASP A 95 -10.68 -1.11 -3.01
C ASP A 95 -12.15 -1.49 -3.07
N PHE A 96 -13.01 -0.54 -2.73
CA PHE A 96 -14.46 -0.73 -2.74
C PHE A 96 -15.13 0.24 -3.70
N GLY A 97 -16.03 -0.28 -4.53
CA GLY A 97 -17.06 0.50 -5.19
C GLY A 97 -18.20 0.76 -4.21
N LEU A 98 -18.79 1.95 -4.27
CA LEU A 98 -19.99 2.28 -3.50
C LEU A 98 -21.21 2.12 -4.40
N CYS A 99 -22.02 1.12 -4.12
CA CYS A 99 -23.21 0.78 -4.91
C CYS A 99 -24.49 1.21 -4.18
N GLU A 100 -25.56 1.45 -4.93
CA GLU A 100 -26.90 1.61 -4.35
C GLU A 100 -27.48 0.22 -4.03
N GLY A 101 -27.86 0.03 -2.77
CA GLY A 101 -28.61 -1.12 -2.29
C GLY A 101 -30.10 -1.02 -2.63
N GLU A 102 -30.87 -2.01 -2.18
CA GLU A 102 -32.29 -2.16 -2.54
C GLU A 102 -33.16 -0.98 -2.08
N ASN A 103 -32.78 -0.29 -0.99
CA ASN A 103 -33.52 0.84 -0.45
C ASN A 103 -32.82 2.19 -0.69
N GLY A 104 -31.87 2.25 -1.64
CA GLY A 104 -31.11 3.45 -1.98
C GLY A 104 -29.99 3.80 -1.00
N GLU A 105 -29.70 2.93 -0.02
CA GLU A 105 -28.53 3.05 0.84
C GLU A 105 -27.24 2.75 0.06
N LEU A 106 -26.12 3.35 0.47
CA LEU A 106 -24.82 3.01 -0.10
C LEU A 106 -24.28 1.74 0.57
N VAL A 107 -23.85 0.77 -0.24
CA VAL A 107 -23.24 -0.48 0.20
C VAL A 107 -21.87 -0.62 -0.46
N PRO A 108 -20.80 -0.94 0.29
CA PRO A 108 -19.49 -1.18 -0.29
C PRO A 108 -19.46 -2.54 -0.98
N GLN A 109 -18.86 -2.59 -2.17
CA GLN A 109 -18.64 -3.79 -2.96
C GLN A 109 -17.18 -3.87 -3.35
N LEU A 110 -16.53 -4.97 -2.96
CA LEU A 110 -15.11 -5.20 -3.19
C LEU A 110 -14.80 -5.22 -4.69
N ILE A 111 -13.85 -4.39 -5.09
CA ILE A 111 -13.26 -4.37 -6.44
C ILE A 111 -12.00 -5.23 -6.44
N GLU A 112 -11.10 -4.97 -5.49
CA GLU A 112 -9.80 -5.63 -5.42
C GLU A 112 -9.26 -5.64 -3.98
N ILE A 113 -8.47 -6.66 -3.67
CA ILE A 113 -7.61 -6.70 -2.49
C ILE A 113 -6.17 -6.75 -3.00
N GLN A 114 -5.29 -5.95 -2.41
CA GLN A 114 -3.88 -5.87 -2.77
C GLN A 114 -3.00 -6.23 -1.57
N GLY A 115 -2.17 -7.27 -1.74
CA GLY A 115 -1.14 -7.67 -0.77
C GLY A 115 0.15 -6.87 -0.84
N PHE A 116 0.22 -5.89 -1.74
CA PHE A 116 1.41 -5.10 -2.04
C PHE A 116 1.12 -3.59 -2.25
N PRO A 117 0.30 -2.95 -1.41
CA PRO A 117 -0.14 -1.56 -1.62
C PRO A 117 0.92 -0.53 -1.23
N SER A 118 0.89 0.65 -1.84
CA SER A 118 1.72 1.82 -1.50
C SER A 118 0.86 2.95 -0.90
N LEU A 119 1.47 4.13 -0.71
CA LEU A 119 0.81 5.39 -0.36
C LEU A 119 0.42 5.52 1.13
N PHE A 120 0.98 4.71 2.02
CA PHE A 120 0.64 4.75 3.45
C PHE A 120 0.94 6.11 4.10
N PHE A 121 2.09 6.72 3.79
CA PHE A 121 2.46 8.03 4.33
C PHE A 121 1.83 9.16 3.51
N TYR A 122 1.70 8.97 2.20
CA TYR A 122 1.02 9.94 1.34
C TYR A 122 -0.45 10.15 1.73
N GLN A 123 -1.21 9.09 2.02
CA GLN A 123 -2.63 9.20 2.37
C GLN A 123 -2.84 9.94 3.69
N ASP A 124 -1.99 9.70 4.69
CA ASP A 124 -2.03 10.45 5.94
C ASP A 124 -1.67 11.94 5.72
N LEU A 125 -0.62 12.22 4.94
CA LEU A 125 -0.26 13.58 4.56
C LEU A 125 -1.41 14.29 3.82
N LEU A 126 -2.05 13.62 2.86
CA LEU A 126 -3.16 14.18 2.10
C LEU A 126 -4.32 14.57 3.03
N ALA A 127 -4.70 13.67 3.95
CA ALA A 127 -5.77 13.92 4.90
C ALA A 127 -5.46 15.10 5.84
N ARG A 128 -4.24 15.20 6.36
CA ARG A 128 -3.82 16.35 7.18
C ARG A 128 -3.77 17.65 6.39
N SER A 129 -3.26 17.61 5.16
CA SER A 129 -3.22 18.77 4.28
C SER A 129 -4.64 19.27 3.94
N TYR A 130 -5.63 18.38 3.78
CA TYR A 130 -7.03 18.79 3.66
C TYR A 130 -7.52 19.53 4.90
N ARG A 131 -7.24 19.03 6.11
CA ARG A 131 -7.67 19.71 7.36
C ARG A 131 -6.98 21.05 7.58
N GLU A 132 -5.77 21.24 7.06
CA GLU A 132 -5.06 22.50 7.18
C GLU A 132 -5.52 23.51 6.13
N ALA A 133 -5.73 23.07 4.88
CA ALA A 133 -6.15 23.94 3.79
C ALA A 133 -7.66 24.27 3.84
N PHE A 134 -8.47 23.35 4.38
CA PHE A 134 -9.91 23.47 4.49
C PHE A 134 -10.34 23.22 5.94
N ASP A 135 -11.39 23.90 6.40
CA ASP A 135 -11.92 23.79 7.76
C ASP A 135 -12.71 22.47 7.95
N ILE A 136 -12.03 21.33 7.79
CA ILE A 136 -12.61 19.99 7.94
C ILE A 136 -12.91 19.73 9.43
N PRO A 137 -14.11 19.26 9.79
CA PRO A 137 -14.45 18.99 11.18
C PRO A 137 -13.51 17.97 11.83
N GLN A 138 -13.17 18.20 13.11
CA GLN A 138 -12.21 17.36 13.85
C GLN A 138 -12.76 15.95 14.12
N GLU A 139 -14.07 15.83 14.24
CA GLU A 139 -14.80 14.58 14.50
C GLU A 139 -14.83 13.63 13.30
N MET A 140 -14.35 14.06 12.12
CA MET A 140 -14.26 13.20 10.93
C MET A 140 -12.90 12.51 10.91
N PRO A 141 -12.72 11.24 11.34
CA PRO A 141 -11.44 10.57 11.31
C PRO A 141 -11.05 10.13 9.89
N HIS A 142 -9.74 10.02 9.63
CA HIS A 142 -9.19 9.30 8.47
C HIS A 142 -8.34 8.09 8.87
N LEU A 143 -7.96 7.98 10.15
CA LEU A 143 -7.25 6.85 10.73
C LEU A 143 -8.20 6.09 11.66
N PHE A 144 -8.20 4.76 11.54
CA PHE A 144 -9.06 3.85 12.31
C PHE A 144 -8.20 2.83 13.04
N GLY A 145 -8.64 2.39 14.23
CA GLY A 145 -7.89 1.42 15.05
C GLY A 145 -6.59 1.95 15.66
N VAL A 146 -6.39 3.26 15.65
CA VAL A 146 -5.26 3.99 16.25
C VAL A 146 -5.76 5.26 16.95
N SER A 147 -5.02 5.74 17.94
CA SER A 147 -5.34 6.98 18.66
C SER A 147 -4.99 8.25 17.88
N GLY A 148 -4.19 8.15 16.82
CA GLY A 148 -3.78 9.29 15.99
C GLY A 148 -2.57 8.98 15.11
N GLU A 149 -2.00 10.03 14.51
CA GLU A 149 -0.88 9.96 13.57
C GLU A 149 0.36 9.29 14.19
N GLU A 150 0.71 9.62 15.43
CA GLU A 150 1.87 9.04 16.11
C GLU A 150 1.79 7.51 16.21
N GLU A 151 0.64 6.97 16.63
CA GLU A 151 0.45 5.52 16.70
C GLU A 151 0.43 4.88 15.30
N TYR A 152 -0.17 5.56 14.32
CA TYR A 152 -0.17 5.09 12.92
C TYR A 152 1.25 4.96 12.37
N VAL A 153 2.07 6.01 12.50
CA VAL A 153 3.48 6.00 12.10
C VAL A 153 4.27 4.96 12.89
N GLN A 154 3.99 4.79 14.18
CA GLN A 154 4.66 3.77 14.99
C GLN A 154 4.30 2.34 14.54
N LYS A 155 3.05 2.07 14.15
CA LYS A 155 2.66 0.75 13.57
C LYS A 155 3.40 0.48 12.26
N LEU A 156 3.51 1.48 11.38
CA LEU A 156 4.28 1.39 10.14
C LEU A 156 5.78 1.16 10.43
N ARG A 157 6.35 1.90 11.40
CA ARG A 157 7.75 1.72 11.83
C ARG A 157 8.00 0.31 12.37
N ASN A 158 7.14 -0.20 13.24
CA ASN A 158 7.27 -1.54 13.80
C ASN A 158 7.21 -2.62 12.70
N THR A 159 6.39 -2.40 11.68
CA THR A 159 6.23 -3.33 10.55
C THR A 159 7.40 -3.28 9.59
N ILE A 160 7.82 -2.07 9.19
CA ILE A 160 8.85 -1.84 8.17
C ILE A 160 10.25 -1.96 8.75
N VAL A 161 10.53 -1.25 9.84
CA VAL A 161 11.86 -1.17 10.47
C VAL A 161 12.05 -2.25 11.54
N GLY A 162 11.01 -2.52 12.34
CA GLY A 162 11.09 -3.49 13.43
C GLY A 162 12.23 -3.18 14.41
N ASP A 163 13.09 -4.17 14.62
CA ASP A 163 14.25 -4.16 15.52
C ASP A 163 15.57 -3.71 14.84
N ALA A 164 15.55 -3.44 13.53
CA ALA A 164 16.75 -3.07 12.77
C ALA A 164 17.08 -1.57 12.92
N ASP A 165 18.34 -1.21 12.65
CA ASP A 165 18.71 0.19 12.41
C ASP A 165 18.06 0.65 11.08
N PRO A 166 17.38 1.81 11.03
CA PRO A 166 16.83 2.34 9.78
C PRO A 166 17.81 2.38 8.59
N GLU A 167 19.10 2.66 8.81
CA GLU A 167 20.10 2.65 7.72
C GLU A 167 20.24 1.24 7.09
N ASN A 168 19.96 0.17 7.85
CA ASN A 168 19.98 -1.22 7.39
C ASN A 168 18.65 -1.70 6.78
N VAL A 169 17.65 -0.83 6.64
CA VAL A 169 16.34 -1.15 6.06
C VAL A 169 16.22 -0.50 4.70
N VAL A 170 16.04 -1.33 3.68
CA VAL A 170 15.96 -0.87 2.28
C VAL A 170 14.53 -0.92 1.78
N LEU A 171 14.02 0.20 1.28
CA LEU A 171 12.86 0.27 0.40
C LEU A 171 13.36 0.07 -1.03
N LEU A 172 13.09 -1.11 -1.60
CA LEU A 172 13.61 -1.53 -2.89
C LEU A 172 12.61 -1.21 -4.00
N GLU A 173 13.06 -0.50 -5.03
CA GLU A 173 12.28 -0.26 -6.23
C GLU A 173 13.14 -0.34 -7.51
N ILE A 174 12.53 -0.54 -8.67
CA ILE A 174 13.15 -0.30 -9.98
C ILE A 174 12.94 1.16 -10.37
N PHE A 175 14.04 1.90 -10.53
CA PHE A 175 14.01 3.34 -10.89
C PHE A 175 13.02 4.15 -10.02
N PRO A 176 13.24 4.24 -8.70
CA PRO A 176 12.31 4.88 -7.76
C PRO A 176 11.88 6.30 -8.20
N GLU A 177 12.83 7.08 -8.73
CA GLU A 177 12.60 8.44 -9.25
C GLU A 177 11.58 8.54 -10.40
N THR A 178 11.36 7.45 -11.13
CA THR A 178 10.43 7.42 -12.27
C THR A 178 9.04 6.91 -11.90
N GLN A 179 8.86 6.40 -10.69
CA GLN A 179 7.59 5.82 -10.26
C GLN A 179 6.54 6.89 -9.99
N ASN A 180 5.28 6.61 -10.34
CA ASN A 180 4.19 7.55 -10.10
C ASN A 180 3.94 7.78 -8.61
N THR A 181 4.16 6.75 -7.79
CA THR A 181 3.94 6.81 -6.34
C THR A 181 5.20 7.20 -5.56
N ARG A 182 6.24 7.72 -6.22
CA ARG A 182 7.55 8.01 -5.59
C ARG A 182 7.50 8.98 -4.41
N VAL A 183 6.50 9.85 -4.40
CA VAL A 183 6.21 10.77 -3.27
C VAL A 183 6.12 10.00 -1.95
N ASP A 184 5.54 8.80 -1.95
CA ASP A 184 5.42 7.96 -0.75
C ASP A 184 6.74 7.32 -0.34
N PHE A 185 7.67 7.10 -1.28
CA PHE A 185 9.01 6.58 -0.98
C PHE A 185 9.80 7.62 -0.18
N TRP A 186 9.76 8.88 -0.61
CA TRP A 186 10.44 9.99 0.08
C TRP A 186 9.81 10.28 1.44
N LEU A 187 8.49 10.23 1.53
CA LEU A 187 7.78 10.35 2.80
C LEU A 187 8.13 9.20 3.75
N THR A 188 8.23 7.97 3.24
CA THR A 188 8.64 6.81 4.04
C THR A 188 10.08 6.96 4.54
N GLU A 189 11.01 7.36 3.68
CA GLU A 189 12.40 7.64 4.07
C GLU A 189 12.49 8.76 5.11
N LYS A 190 11.79 9.89 4.89
CA LYS A 190 11.74 11.01 5.83
C LYS A 190 11.18 10.60 7.20
N ALA A 191 10.12 9.80 7.22
CA ALA A 191 9.43 9.41 8.44
C ALA A 191 10.16 8.30 9.22
N LEU A 192 10.75 7.34 8.52
CA LEU A 192 11.29 6.13 9.16
C LEU A 192 12.83 6.08 9.21
N GLY A 193 13.51 6.86 8.37
CA GLY A 193 14.96 6.83 8.18
C GLY A 193 15.47 5.68 7.30
N VAL A 194 14.55 4.93 6.66
CA VAL A 194 14.89 3.83 5.74
C VAL A 194 15.52 4.35 4.45
N LYS A 195 16.23 3.51 3.71
CA LYS A 195 16.86 3.90 2.45
C LYS A 195 16.12 3.40 1.22
N VAL A 196 15.74 4.33 0.36
CA VAL A 196 15.22 4.01 -0.98
C VAL A 196 16.41 3.61 -1.85
N VAL A 197 16.38 2.40 -2.41
CA VAL A 197 17.47 1.86 -3.22
C VAL A 197 16.92 1.33 -4.52
N ASN A 198 17.56 1.72 -5.63
CA ASN A 198 17.28 1.12 -6.92
C ASN A 198 17.81 -0.33 -6.95
N ILE A 199 17.06 -1.26 -7.52
CA ILE A 199 17.48 -2.66 -7.67
C ILE A 199 18.86 -2.84 -8.34
N THR A 200 19.29 -1.91 -9.19
CA THR A 200 20.63 -1.93 -9.82
C THR A 200 21.78 -1.62 -8.86
N ASP A 201 21.48 -0.90 -7.79
CA ASP A 201 22.44 -0.39 -6.83
C ASP A 201 22.61 -1.34 -5.64
N LEU A 202 21.70 -2.31 -5.51
CA LEU A 202 21.80 -3.38 -4.53
C LEU A 202 22.87 -4.40 -4.95
N LYS A 203 23.88 -4.54 -4.10
CA LYS A 203 25.06 -5.41 -4.28
C LYS A 203 24.95 -6.66 -3.43
N VAL A 204 25.67 -7.70 -3.84
CA VAL A 204 25.61 -9.01 -3.18
C VAL A 204 27.01 -9.57 -2.94
N ASP A 205 27.31 -9.94 -1.70
CA ASP A 205 28.47 -10.74 -1.32
C ASP A 205 28.00 -12.06 -0.69
N GLY A 206 28.06 -13.15 -1.45
CA GLY A 206 27.45 -14.43 -1.04
C GLY A 206 25.93 -14.32 -0.87
N LYS A 207 25.45 -14.44 0.36
CA LYS A 207 24.03 -14.23 0.74
C LYS A 207 23.76 -12.83 1.31
N VAL A 208 24.79 -12.02 1.53
CA VAL A 208 24.64 -10.71 2.16
C VAL A 208 24.37 -9.67 1.07
N ALA A 209 23.16 -9.11 1.08
CA ALA A 209 22.83 -7.93 0.28
C ALA A 209 23.31 -6.66 1.00
N TYR A 210 23.81 -5.69 0.26
CA TYR A 210 24.25 -4.40 0.79
C TYR A 210 24.12 -3.29 -0.27
N TYR A 211 24.06 -2.03 0.15
CA TYR A 211 24.19 -0.88 -0.73
C TYR A 211 25.40 -0.03 -0.31
N LEU A 212 25.81 0.91 -1.17
CA LEU A 212 26.83 1.90 -0.83
C LEU A 212 26.11 3.20 -0.45
N ASN A 213 26.34 3.67 0.77
CA ASN A 213 25.79 4.97 1.19
C ASN A 213 26.54 6.13 0.51
N GLU A 214 26.10 7.38 0.76
CA GLU A 214 26.69 8.59 0.15
C GLU A 214 28.19 8.76 0.43
N GLN A 215 28.70 8.15 1.51
CA GLN A 215 30.12 8.17 1.89
C GLN A 215 30.90 7.00 1.27
N GLY A 216 30.27 6.18 0.43
CA GLY A 216 30.84 4.97 -0.16
C GLY A 216 31.00 3.81 0.82
N ARG A 217 30.38 3.87 2.01
CA ARG A 217 30.44 2.77 2.99
C ARG A 217 29.46 1.68 2.60
N LYS A 218 29.88 0.42 2.76
CA LYS A 218 28.99 -0.74 2.62
C LYS A 218 28.03 -0.78 3.80
N VAL A 219 26.74 -0.72 3.53
CA VAL A 219 25.68 -0.88 4.53
C VAL A 219 24.92 -2.17 4.23
N LYS A 220 24.97 -3.11 5.18
CA LYS A 220 24.26 -4.38 5.06
C LYS A 220 22.75 -4.14 5.04
N VAL A 221 22.02 -4.89 4.23
CA VAL A 221 20.56 -4.95 4.31
C VAL A 221 20.15 -6.00 5.33
N GLU A 222 19.40 -5.59 6.35
CA GLU A 222 18.81 -6.49 7.37
C GLU A 222 17.33 -6.73 7.11
N ARG A 223 16.63 -5.74 6.55
CA ARG A 223 15.23 -5.84 6.13
C ARG A 223 15.07 -5.22 4.74
N LEU A 224 14.35 -5.92 3.87
CA LEU A 224 14.05 -5.48 2.52
C LEU A 224 12.55 -5.25 2.39
N TYR A 225 12.15 -3.98 2.42
CA TYR A 225 10.81 -3.52 2.07
C TYR A 225 10.68 -3.45 0.55
N ASN A 226 10.07 -4.48 -0.03
CA ASN A 226 9.92 -4.54 -1.48
C ASN A 226 8.81 -3.60 -1.97
N ARG A 227 9.10 -2.79 -2.97
CA ARG A 227 8.14 -2.03 -3.80
C ARG A 227 8.16 -2.42 -5.28
N THR A 228 9.11 -3.25 -5.70
CA THR A 228 9.19 -3.73 -7.10
C THR A 228 8.13 -4.75 -7.46
N ILE A 229 7.41 -4.45 -8.54
CA ILE A 229 6.45 -5.34 -9.20
C ILE A 229 7.15 -6.11 -10.32
N PHE A 230 6.90 -7.42 -10.39
CA PHE A 230 7.57 -8.32 -11.33
C PHE A 230 7.23 -8.00 -12.79
N ASP A 231 5.96 -7.69 -13.09
CA ASP A 231 5.51 -7.28 -14.42
C ASP A 231 6.29 -6.08 -14.96
N GLU A 232 6.70 -5.16 -14.08
CA GLU A 232 7.56 -4.05 -14.43
C GLU A 232 9.01 -4.48 -14.61
N LEU A 233 9.55 -5.25 -13.66
CA LEU A 233 10.91 -5.78 -13.74
C LEU A 233 11.16 -6.59 -15.02
N TYR A 234 10.18 -7.37 -15.49
CA TYR A 234 10.28 -8.19 -16.70
C TYR A 234 10.38 -7.38 -17.99
N LYS A 235 10.04 -6.09 -17.98
CA LYS A 235 10.26 -5.18 -19.11
C LYS A 235 11.74 -4.89 -19.34
N TYR A 236 12.59 -5.10 -18.32
CA TYR A 236 14.02 -4.76 -18.32
C TYR A 236 14.90 -6.02 -18.31
N ARG A 237 14.83 -6.85 -19.35
CA ARG A 237 15.55 -8.14 -19.42
C ARG A 237 17.06 -8.02 -19.34
N ASP A 238 17.63 -6.93 -19.87
CA ASP A 238 19.08 -6.69 -19.91
C ASP A 238 19.57 -5.80 -18.74
N LEU A 239 18.76 -5.64 -17.70
CA LEU A 239 19.11 -4.81 -16.54
C LEU A 239 20.31 -5.40 -15.80
N LYS A 240 21.41 -4.65 -15.77
CA LYS A 240 22.62 -5.04 -15.04
C LYS A 240 22.38 -4.89 -13.53
N ARG A 241 22.31 -6.02 -12.83
CA ARG A 241 22.11 -6.11 -11.38
C ARG A 241 22.75 -7.36 -10.78
N GLU A 242 23.04 -7.29 -9.48
CA GLU A 242 23.60 -8.40 -8.71
C GLU A 242 22.52 -9.09 -7.85
N PHE A 243 21.48 -8.35 -7.48
CA PHE A 243 20.33 -8.87 -6.75
C PHE A 243 19.27 -9.50 -7.68
N TYR A 244 18.84 -10.71 -7.34
CA TYR A 244 17.79 -11.46 -8.05
C TYR A 244 16.84 -12.11 -7.05
N PHE A 245 15.54 -11.82 -7.17
CA PHE A 245 14.51 -12.32 -6.26
C PHE A 245 14.49 -13.84 -6.09
N GLN A 246 14.88 -14.61 -7.11
CA GLN A 246 14.91 -16.08 -7.07
C GLN A 246 16.04 -16.65 -6.19
N LYS A 247 16.94 -15.81 -5.67
CA LYS A 247 18.03 -16.22 -4.78
C LYS A 247 17.68 -15.93 -3.32
N GLU A 248 18.25 -16.75 -2.43
CA GLU A 248 18.12 -16.58 -0.99
C GLU A 248 19.20 -15.63 -0.45
N TYR A 249 18.81 -14.75 0.46
CA TYR A 249 19.65 -13.72 1.06
C TYR A 249 19.43 -13.61 2.57
N ASP A 250 20.43 -13.09 3.29
CA ASP A 250 20.44 -12.96 4.74
C ASP A 250 19.77 -11.65 5.22
N PHE A 251 18.51 -11.45 4.82
CA PHE A 251 17.65 -10.36 5.31
C PHE A 251 16.22 -10.85 5.56
N ARG A 252 15.40 -10.05 6.24
CA ARG A 252 13.96 -10.30 6.43
C ARG A 252 13.15 -9.55 5.39
N TRP A 253 12.19 -10.22 4.77
CA TRP A 253 11.24 -9.58 3.88
C TRP A 253 10.24 -8.72 4.64
N VAL A 254 9.95 -7.54 4.10
CA VAL A 254 8.83 -6.69 4.48
C VAL A 254 7.98 -6.51 3.23
N GLY A 255 6.80 -7.15 3.19
CA GLY A 255 6.01 -7.27 1.95
C GLY A 255 6.64 -8.27 0.97
N HIS A 256 6.63 -9.57 1.32
CA HIS A 256 7.19 -10.61 0.46
C HIS A 256 6.50 -10.63 -0.93
N PRO A 257 7.25 -10.76 -2.05
CA PRO A 257 6.67 -10.69 -3.41
C PRO A 257 5.54 -11.69 -3.69
N HIS A 258 5.54 -12.86 -3.05
CA HIS A 258 4.45 -13.84 -3.21
C HIS A 258 3.06 -13.26 -2.89
N TRP A 259 2.95 -12.32 -1.95
CA TRP A 259 1.65 -11.76 -1.56
C TRP A 259 0.99 -10.93 -2.67
N PHE A 260 1.77 -10.41 -3.61
CA PHE A 260 1.24 -9.79 -4.83
C PHE A 260 0.49 -10.81 -5.71
N PHE A 261 1.02 -12.02 -5.83
CA PHE A 261 0.41 -13.08 -6.63
C PHE A 261 -0.71 -13.81 -5.88
N ARG A 262 -0.49 -14.12 -4.60
CA ARG A 262 -1.47 -14.84 -3.77
C ARG A 262 -2.73 -14.03 -3.54
N ILE A 263 -2.61 -12.74 -3.24
CA ILE A 263 -3.73 -11.82 -3.05
C ILE A 263 -4.01 -11.15 -4.40
N SER A 264 -4.54 -11.95 -5.32
CA SER A 264 -4.94 -11.51 -6.67
C SER A 264 -6.42 -11.80 -6.92
N LYS A 265 -6.91 -11.48 -8.13
CA LYS A 265 -8.29 -11.79 -8.57
C LYS A 265 -8.67 -13.26 -8.42
N HIS A 266 -7.69 -14.17 -8.40
CA HIS A 266 -7.91 -15.58 -8.09
C HIS A 266 -8.51 -15.82 -6.69
N THR A 267 -8.34 -14.88 -5.77
CA THR A 267 -8.87 -14.96 -4.40
C THR A 267 -10.37 -14.72 -4.34
N LEU A 268 -10.93 -13.94 -5.27
CA LEU A 268 -12.31 -13.43 -5.17
C LEU A 268 -13.37 -14.54 -5.03
N PRO A 269 -13.35 -15.64 -5.79
CA PRO A 269 -14.39 -16.66 -5.69
C PRO A 269 -14.45 -17.38 -4.32
N PHE A 270 -13.32 -17.40 -3.60
CA PHE A 270 -13.25 -17.99 -2.26
C PHE A 270 -13.84 -17.10 -1.16
N LEU A 271 -13.95 -15.79 -1.42
CA LEU A 271 -14.47 -14.83 -0.46
C LEU A 271 -16.00 -14.92 -0.41
N LYS A 272 -16.55 -15.20 0.77
CA LYS A 272 -18.00 -15.21 1.01
C LYS A 272 -18.33 -14.12 2.02
N SER A 273 -18.84 -13.00 1.53
CA SER A 273 -19.18 -11.83 2.33
C SER A 273 -20.24 -11.00 1.59
N PRO A 274 -21.17 -10.33 2.28
CA PRO A 274 -22.14 -9.42 1.65
C PRO A 274 -21.47 -8.24 0.92
N TYR A 275 -20.19 -8.00 1.21
CA TYR A 275 -19.39 -6.94 0.62
C TYR A 275 -18.58 -7.41 -0.60
N VAL A 276 -18.74 -8.67 -1.02
CA VAL A 276 -18.04 -9.24 -2.18
C VAL A 276 -19.09 -9.67 -3.21
N PRO A 277 -19.03 -9.13 -4.44
CA PRO A 277 -19.89 -9.60 -5.52
C PRO A 277 -19.73 -11.11 -5.75
N GLU A 278 -20.81 -11.77 -6.19
CA GLU A 278 -20.70 -13.15 -6.63
C GLU A 278 -19.67 -13.27 -7.77
N SER A 279 -18.68 -14.13 -7.57
CA SER A 279 -17.60 -14.38 -8.52
C SER A 279 -17.31 -15.87 -8.58
N TRP A 280 -17.11 -16.38 -9.79
CA TRP A 280 -16.87 -17.81 -10.05
C TRP A 280 -15.53 -17.97 -10.76
N PHE A 281 -14.89 -19.13 -10.59
CA PHE A 281 -13.71 -19.45 -11.38
C PHE A 281 -14.11 -19.69 -12.83
N LEU A 282 -13.33 -19.15 -13.78
CA LEU A 282 -13.63 -19.29 -15.21
C LEU A 282 -13.75 -20.76 -15.65
N HIS A 283 -12.99 -21.66 -15.03
CA HIS A 283 -13.03 -23.10 -15.34
C HIS A 283 -14.22 -23.84 -14.69
N GLU A 284 -14.91 -23.21 -13.74
CA GLU A 284 -16.13 -23.73 -13.09
C GLU A 284 -17.40 -23.13 -13.70
N TRP A 285 -17.27 -22.14 -14.60
CA TRP A 285 -18.39 -21.54 -15.32
C TRP A 285 -18.86 -22.48 -16.45
N GLU A 286 -19.68 -23.47 -16.12
CA GLU A 286 -20.43 -24.28 -17.08
C GLU A 286 -21.72 -23.58 -17.54
N GLY A 287 -21.60 -22.35 -18.07
CA GLY A 287 -22.71 -21.65 -18.74
C GLY A 287 -23.71 -20.94 -17.81
N GLY A 288 -24.08 -19.72 -18.21
CA GLY A 288 -25.32 -19.07 -17.77
C GLY A 288 -26.48 -19.45 -18.65
#